data_AF-A0A6P0WVG8-F1
#
_entry.id   AF-A0A6P0WVG8-F1
#
_cell.length_a   1.000
_cell.length_b   1.000
_cell.length_c   1.000
_cell.angle_alpha   90.00
_cell.angle_beta   90.00
_cell.angle_gamma   90.00
#
_symmetry.space_group_name_H-M   'P 1'
#
loop_
_entity.id
_entity.type
_entity.pdbx_description
1 polymer ?
#
loop_
_entity_poly.entity_id
_entity_poly.type
_entity_poly.pdbx_seq_one_letter_code
_entity_poly.pdbx_strand_id
1 'polypeptide(L)'
;MTQVNHVLYSTDANTIYVVPLDTALPDLNNVSAIPGVVELSVSPPSGTDSNRPPNLRGLENGDFIATWYDLNGEPISYSRFSPDGSGSFTQTPIG
;
A
#
# COMPACT_ATOMS: atom_id res chain seq x y z
N MET A 1 19.69 -11.40 4.31
CA MET A 1 18.86 -10.63 3.38
C MET A 1 18.77 -9.22 3.94
N THR A 2 19.21 -8.22 3.18
CA THR A 2 19.15 -6.81 3.58
C THR A 2 17.71 -6.32 3.39
N GLN A 3 17.08 -5.86 4.47
CA GLN A 3 15.77 -5.21 4.37
C GLN A 3 15.95 -3.89 3.62
N VAL A 4 15.30 -3.76 2.46
CA VAL A 4 15.18 -2.48 1.77
C VAL A 4 14.04 -1.74 2.47
N ASN A 5 14.29 -0.50 2.89
CA ASN A 5 13.25 0.34 3.46
C ASN A 5 12.36 0.86 2.32
N HIS A 6 11.05 0.90 2.55
CA HIS A 6 10.08 1.38 1.58
C HIS A 6 9.17 2.42 2.21
N VAL A 7 8.72 3.36 1.40
CA VAL A 7 7.60 4.24 1.72
C VAL A 7 6.35 3.67 1.07
N LEU A 8 5.29 3.51 1.85
CA LEU A 8 3.98 3.12 1.37
C LEU A 8 3.13 4.38 1.20
N TYR A 9 2.52 4.56 0.04
CA TYR A 9 1.75 5.74 -0.30
C TYR A 9 0.45 5.36 -1.02
N SER A 10 -0.60 6.14 -0.85
CA SER A 10 -1.89 5.93 -1.51
C SER A 10 -2.68 7.24 -1.58
N THR A 11 -3.38 7.47 -2.69
CA THR A 11 -4.21 8.65 -2.95
C THR A 11 -5.70 8.38 -2.83
N ASP A 12 -6.10 7.12 -2.91
CA ASP A 12 -7.48 6.66 -3.01
C ASP A 12 -7.60 5.23 -2.44
N ALA A 13 -8.80 4.69 -2.38
CA ALA A 13 -9.01 3.36 -1.81
C ALA A 13 -8.46 2.20 -2.66
N ASN A 14 -8.12 2.45 -3.92
CA ASN A 14 -7.92 1.46 -4.96
C ASN A 14 -6.47 1.28 -5.39
N THR A 15 -5.59 2.21 -5.02
CA THR A 15 -4.20 2.20 -5.47
C THR A 15 -3.24 2.36 -4.30
N ILE A 16 -2.24 1.48 -4.22
CA ILE A 16 -1.13 1.57 -3.26
C ILE A 16 0.18 1.59 -4.03
N TYR A 17 1.05 2.54 -3.69
CA TYR A 17 2.39 2.66 -4.22
C TYR A 17 3.40 2.19 -3.18
N VAL A 18 4.28 1.28 -3.60
CA VAL A 18 5.45 0.84 -2.81
C VAL A 18 6.67 1.51 -3.43
N VAL A 19 7.25 2.46 -2.69
CA VAL A 19 8.33 3.32 -3.15
C VAL A 19 9.65 2.91 -2.47
N PRO A 20 10.69 2.50 -3.22
CA PRO A 20 12.00 2.18 -2.65
C PRO A 20 12.66 3.43 -2.05
N LEU A 21 13.23 3.30 -0.84
CA LEU A 21 13.93 4.41 -0.17
C LEU A 21 15.40 4.58 -0.64
N ASP A 22 15.89 3.71 -1.52
CA ASP A 22 17.29 3.70 -1.98
C ASP A 22 17.62 4.80 -3.01
N THR A 23 16.65 5.63 -3.36
CA THR A 23 16.86 6.85 -4.17
C THR A 23 16.56 8.07 -3.29
N ALA A 24 17.37 9.13 -3.42
CA ALA A 24 17.23 10.36 -2.64
C ALA A 24 15.76 10.77 -2.49
N LEU A 25 15.33 11.10 -1.26
CA LEU A 25 13.96 11.44 -0.85
C LEU A 25 12.96 11.51 -2.02
N PRO A 26 12.19 10.44 -2.29
CA PRO A 26 11.36 10.34 -3.48
C PRO A 26 10.37 11.51 -3.57
N ASP A 27 10.28 12.15 -4.74
CA ASP A 27 9.22 13.13 -5.01
C ASP A 27 7.88 12.41 -5.15
N LEU A 28 7.13 12.34 -4.05
CA LEU A 28 5.82 11.68 -3.99
C LEU A 28 4.75 12.37 -4.86
N ASN A 29 5.03 13.54 -5.44
CA ASN A 29 4.14 14.18 -6.41
C ASN A 29 4.29 13.60 -7.82
N ASN A 30 5.38 12.87 -8.09
CA ASN A 30 5.70 12.29 -9.40
C ASN A 30 6.12 10.81 -9.27
N VAL A 31 5.27 10.01 -8.60
CA VAL A 31 5.57 8.62 -8.23
C VAL A 31 5.92 7.74 -9.44
N SER A 32 5.34 8.00 -10.60
CA SER A 32 5.60 7.28 -11.85
C SER A 32 7.00 7.45 -12.42
N ALA A 33 7.74 8.49 -12.01
CA ALA A 33 9.11 8.76 -12.45
C ALA A 33 10.17 8.13 -11.53
N ILE A 34 9.77 7.57 -10.38
CA ILE A 34 10.69 6.97 -9.42
C ILE A 34 11.04 5.55 -9.88
N PRO A 35 12.33 5.24 -10.14
CA PRO A 35 12.75 3.90 -10.51
C PRO A 35 12.40 2.88 -9.41
N GLY A 36 11.81 1.75 -9.82
CA GLY A 36 11.49 0.66 -8.90
C GLY A 36 10.21 0.86 -8.06
N VAL A 37 9.42 1.89 -8.34
CA VAL A 37 8.05 1.98 -7.80
C VAL A 37 7.21 0.82 -8.29
N VAL A 38 6.48 0.22 -7.36
CA VAL A 38 5.44 -0.75 -7.65
C VAL A 38 4.09 -0.10 -7.40
N GLU A 39 3.25 -0.06 -8.44
CA GLU A 39 1.84 0.31 -8.33
C GLU A 39 0.99 -0.95 -8.13
N LEU A 40 0.20 -0.97 -7.06
CA LEU A 40 -0.68 -2.07 -6.71
C LEU A 40 -2.13 -1.61 -6.90
N SER A 41 -2.79 -2.17 -7.92
CA SER A 41 -4.26 -2.11 -8.00
C SER A 41 -4.83 -3.08 -6.97
N VAL A 42 -5.50 -2.54 -5.96
CA VAL A 42 -6.05 -3.31 -4.83
C VAL A 42 -7.58 -3.39 -4.90
N SER A 43 -8.13 -4.42 -4.26
CA SER A 43 -9.58 -4.64 -4.20
C SER A 43 -10.10 -4.28 -2.80
N PRO A 44 -10.52 -3.02 -2.56
CA PRO A 44 -11.21 -2.67 -1.33
C PRO A 44 -12.57 -3.40 -1.23
N PRO A 45 -13.07 -3.66 -0.01
CA PRO A 45 -14.39 -4.25 0.18
C PRO A 45 -15.52 -3.29 -0.20
N SER A 46 -16.69 -3.87 -0.45
CA SER A 46 -17.94 -3.12 -0.65
C SER A 46 -18.22 -2.19 0.54
N GLY A 47 -18.66 -0.96 0.24
CA GLY A 47 -18.93 0.06 1.27
C GLY A 47 -17.74 0.94 1.63
N THR A 48 -16.57 0.69 1.05
CA THR A 48 -15.41 1.57 1.19
C THR A 48 -15.67 2.95 0.58
N ASP A 49 -15.23 4.00 1.27
CA ASP A 49 -15.10 5.33 0.66
C ASP A 49 -13.97 5.32 -0.37
N SER A 50 -14.32 5.35 -1.65
CA SER A 50 -13.36 5.28 -2.76
C SER A 50 -12.35 6.43 -2.77
N ASN A 51 -12.69 7.58 -2.19
CA ASN A 51 -11.84 8.76 -2.20
C ASN A 51 -10.91 8.84 -0.98
N ARG A 52 -11.06 7.91 -0.03
CA ARG A 52 -10.26 7.88 1.18
C ARG A 52 -9.14 6.84 1.04
N PRO A 53 -7.86 7.25 1.16
CA PRO A 53 -6.78 6.29 1.16
C PRO A 53 -6.84 5.39 2.41
N PRO A 54 -6.47 4.11 2.28
CA PRO A 54 -6.35 3.22 3.42
C PRO A 54 -5.23 3.68 4.35
N ASN A 55 -5.32 3.30 5.62
CA ASN A 55 -4.17 3.42 6.51
C ASN A 55 -3.20 2.26 6.23
N LEU A 56 -1.93 2.56 6.02
CA LEU A 56 -0.90 1.61 5.65
C LEU A 56 0.13 1.45 6.77
N ARG A 57 0.38 0.21 7.18
CA ARG A 57 1.38 -0.12 8.22
C ARG A 57 2.31 -1.21 7.74
N GLY A 58 3.58 -0.87 7.54
CA GLY A 58 4.65 -1.83 7.27
C GLY A 58 4.93 -2.74 8.47
N LEU A 59 5.32 -3.98 8.18
CA LEU A 59 5.70 -5.01 9.14
C LEU A 59 7.19 -5.37 8.96
N GLU A 60 7.83 -5.85 10.03
CA GLU A 60 9.27 -6.15 10.04
C GLU A 60 9.67 -7.23 9.02
N ASN A 61 8.74 -8.10 8.64
CA ASN A 61 8.97 -9.18 7.68
C ASN A 61 8.81 -8.73 6.20
N GLY A 62 8.60 -7.43 5.93
CA GLY A 62 8.42 -6.88 4.59
C GLY A 62 6.99 -6.87 4.08
N ASP A 63 6.04 -7.41 4.85
CA ASP A 63 4.61 -7.26 4.56
C ASP A 63 4.12 -5.86 4.96
N PHE A 64 2.90 -5.55 4.58
CA PHE A 64 2.16 -4.44 5.17
C PHE A 64 0.67 -4.76 5.34
N ILE A 65 0.01 -4.03 6.24
CA ILE A 65 -1.44 -4.06 6.44
C ILE A 65 -2.04 -2.79 5.84
N ALA A 66 -3.14 -2.94 5.10
CA ALA A 66 -4.01 -1.85 4.68
C ALA A 66 -5.34 -1.92 5.43
N THR A 67 -5.80 -0.79 5.97
CA THR A 67 -7.11 -0.64 6.62
C THR A 67 -7.99 0.29 5.80
N TRP A 68 -9.16 -0.19 5.37
CA TRP A 68 -10.15 0.61 4.65
C TRP A 68 -11.28 1.07 5.55
N TYR A 69 -11.93 2.16 5.14
CA TYR A 69 -12.93 2.87 5.93
C TYR A 69 -14.21 3.09 5.12
N ASP A 70 -15.35 3.15 5.81
CA ASP A 70 -16.61 3.61 5.22
C ASP A 70 -16.66 5.15 5.09
N LEU A 71 -17.77 5.67 4.58
CA LEU A 71 -18.03 7.12 4.42
C LEU A 71 -18.14 7.88 5.75
N ASN A 72 -18.41 7.19 6.87
CA ASN A 72 -18.42 7.78 8.21
C ASN A 72 -17.01 7.80 8.83
N GLY A 73 -16.10 7.07 8.20
CA GLY A 73 -14.72 6.92 8.59
C GLY A 73 -14.44 5.80 9.57
N GLU A 74 -15.38 4.89 9.75
CA GLU A 74 -15.24 3.69 10.55
C GLU A 74 -14.46 2.62 9.75
N PRO A 75 -13.50 1.93 10.38
CA PRO A 75 -12.75 0.87 9.70
C PRO A 75 -13.67 -0.32 9.42
N ILE A 76 -13.70 -0.76 8.16
CA ILE A 76 -14.57 -1.86 7.70
C ILE A 76 -13.83 -3.09 7.23
N SER A 77 -12.51 -2.97 6.97
CA SER A 77 -11.69 -4.13 6.61
C SER A 77 -10.20 -3.88 6.74
N TYR A 78 -9.48 -4.99 6.81
CA TYR A 78 -8.04 -5.12 6.88
C TYR A 78 -7.60 -6.18 5.86
N SER A 79 -6.57 -5.86 5.09
CA SER A 79 -5.87 -6.86 4.27
C SER A 79 -4.38 -6.81 4.54
N ARG A 80 -3.76 -7.98 4.55
CA ARG A 80 -2.31 -8.14 4.54
C ARG A 80 -1.84 -8.26 3.09
N PHE A 81 -0.76 -7.55 2.78
CA PHE A 81 -0.06 -7.64 1.52
C PHE A 81 1.30 -8.25 1.76
N SER A 82 1.56 -9.38 1.10
CA SER A 82 2.84 -10.08 1.18
C SER A 82 3.58 -10.01 -0.14
N PRO A 83 4.84 -9.52 -0.17
CA PRO A 83 5.61 -9.46 -1.39
C PRO A 83 5.96 -10.87 -1.86
N ASP A 84 5.92 -11.09 -3.18
CA ASP A 84 6.36 -12.35 -3.79
C ASP A 84 7.87 -12.36 -4.12
N GLY A 85 8.56 -11.24 -3.89
CA GLY A 85 9.97 -11.04 -4.21
C GLY A 85 10.25 -10.63 -5.66
N SER A 86 9.22 -10.50 -6.49
CA SER A 86 9.31 -10.09 -7.90
C SER A 86 8.77 -8.68 -8.17
N GLY A 87 8.41 -7.96 -7.09
CA GLY A 87 7.75 -6.65 -7.20
C GLY A 87 6.23 -6.77 -7.32
N SER A 88 5.64 -7.93 -7.00
CA SER A 88 4.20 -8.08 -6.85
C SER A 88 3.84 -8.43 -5.41
N PHE A 89 2.57 -8.25 -5.06
CA PHE A 89 2.06 -8.53 -3.72
C PHE A 89 0.81 -9.39 -3.79
N THR A 90 0.69 -10.34 -2.86
CA THR A 90 -0.53 -11.11 -2.65
C THR A 90 -1.37 -10.42 -1.58
N GLN A 91 -2.59 -9.98 -1.94
CA GLN A 91 -3.57 -9.45 -0.99
C GLN A 91 -4.32 -10.61 -0.30
N THR A 92 -4.30 -10.62 1.03
CA THR A 92 -5.07 -11.56 1.87
C THR A 92 -5.99 -10.79 2.81
N PRO A 93 -7.32 -10.88 2.68
CA PRO A 93 -8.26 -10.33 3.66
C PRO A 93 -8.06 -10.98 5.03
N ILE A 94 -8.01 -10.17 6.09
CA ILE A 94 -7.77 -10.65 7.47
C ILE A 94 -8.78 -10.13 8.49
N GLY A 95 -9.76 -9.33 8.06
CA GLY A 95 -10.84 -8.80 8.90
C GLY A 95 -11.61 -7.70 8.21
#